data_AF-K1YGS0-F1
#
_entry.id   AF-K1YGS0-F1
#
_cell.length_a   1.000
_cell.length_b   1.000
_cell.length_c   1.000
_cell.angle_alpha   90.00
_cell.angle_beta   90.00
_cell.angle_gamma   90.00
#
_symmetry.space_group_name_H-M   'P 1'
#
loop_
_entity.id
_entity.type
_entity.pdbx_description
1 polymer ?
#
loop_
_entity_poly.entity_id
_entity_poly.type
_entity_poly.pdbx_seq_one_letter_code
_entity_poly.pdbx_strand_id
1 'polypeptide(L)'
;MSVETKNAACLSCHASSKNLTFWDMGAHKKNDVACISCHNVHGKKIKQVETCTGCHKDIKRDINRASHHPIVEGKVKCSDCHNPHGTLSHGMIKAENTNQLCYTCHADKRGPYVWEHPPVEEDCLICHGIHGTRSAKLMKEKTPNVCQDCHDWQRHPGTIYDAKAGFTGSSPSNRFYGRNCLNCHSTIHGGNAPVNPANGYNSGKAFVR
;
A
#
# COMPACT_ATOMS: atom_id res chain seq x y z
N MET A 1 27.46 27.24 7.87
CA MET A 1 27.39 26.27 6.75
C MET A 1 25.93 25.99 6.44
N SER A 2 25.53 26.11 5.18
CA SER A 2 24.16 25.79 4.74
C SER A 2 23.96 24.27 4.63
N VAL A 3 22.77 23.83 4.18
CA VAL A 3 22.50 22.41 3.90
C VAL A 3 23.30 21.95 2.69
N GLU A 4 23.38 22.76 1.64
CA GLU A 4 24.14 22.52 0.42
C GLU A 4 25.63 22.36 0.75
N THR A 5 26.21 23.21 1.61
CA THR A 5 27.62 23.07 2.03
C THR A 5 27.87 21.73 2.73
N LYS A 6 26.95 21.30 3.61
CA LYS A 6 27.05 20.02 4.34
C LYS A 6 26.92 18.83 3.39
N ASN A 7 25.98 18.90 2.44
CA ASN A 7 25.72 17.83 1.49
C ASN A 7 26.84 17.71 0.43
N ALA A 8 27.39 18.83 -0.06
CA ALA A 8 28.50 18.84 -1.00
C ALA A 8 29.75 18.12 -0.45
N ALA A 9 30.03 18.28 0.85
CA ALA A 9 31.13 17.58 1.52
C ALA A 9 30.94 16.04 1.57
N CYS A 10 29.72 15.53 1.48
CA CYS A 10 29.44 14.10 1.35
C CYS A 10 29.42 13.65 -0.12
N LEU A 11 28.85 14.47 -1.01
CA LEU A 11 28.68 14.16 -2.43
C LEU A 11 30.01 14.11 -3.19
N SER A 12 31.03 14.87 -2.75
CA SER A 12 32.40 14.81 -3.28
C SER A 12 32.98 13.40 -3.40
N CYS A 13 32.57 12.49 -2.51
CA CYS A 13 32.96 11.07 -2.53
C CYS A 13 31.78 10.12 -2.86
N HIS A 14 30.54 10.51 -2.57
CA HIS A 14 29.37 9.61 -2.67
C HIS A 14 28.46 9.84 -3.88
N ALA A 15 28.62 10.89 -4.68
CA ALA A 15 27.72 11.20 -5.80
C ALA A 15 27.55 10.03 -6.79
N SER A 16 28.61 9.25 -7.05
CA SER A 16 28.60 8.09 -7.96
C SER A 16 27.86 6.85 -7.39
N SER A 17 27.27 6.92 -6.20
CA SER A 17 26.51 5.81 -5.62
C SER A 17 25.18 5.62 -6.36
N LYS A 18 24.87 4.37 -6.74
CA LYS A 18 23.60 4.00 -7.41
C LYS A 18 22.34 4.41 -6.65
N ASN A 19 22.43 4.56 -5.32
CA ASN A 19 21.31 5.05 -4.52
C ASN A 19 21.14 6.57 -4.61
N LEU A 20 22.20 7.34 -4.91
CA LEU A 20 22.18 8.81 -5.00
C LEU A 20 21.92 9.33 -6.42
N THR A 21 21.76 8.46 -7.43
CA THR A 21 21.51 8.81 -8.84
C THR A 21 20.34 9.78 -9.05
N PHE A 22 19.33 9.79 -8.15
CA PHE A 22 18.19 10.70 -8.21
C PHE A 22 18.15 11.73 -7.07
N TRP A 23 19.26 11.93 -6.35
CA TRP A 23 19.36 12.86 -5.21
C TRP A 23 18.90 14.27 -5.54
N ASP A 24 19.28 14.77 -6.71
CA ASP A 24 18.93 16.13 -7.15
C ASP A 24 17.43 16.33 -7.43
N MET A 25 16.69 15.23 -7.62
CA MET A 25 15.25 15.22 -7.81
C MET A 25 14.47 14.74 -6.57
N GLY A 26 15.15 14.13 -5.59
CA GLY A 26 14.55 13.55 -4.39
C GLY A 26 13.89 14.57 -3.48
N ALA A 27 12.77 14.18 -2.84
CA ALA A 27 11.98 15.07 -1.99
C ALA A 27 12.77 15.59 -0.79
N HIS A 28 13.66 14.79 -0.20
CA HIS A 28 14.50 15.22 0.93
C HIS A 28 15.47 16.35 0.56
N LYS A 29 16.13 16.29 -0.61
CA LYS A 29 16.98 17.41 -1.07
C LYS A 29 16.14 18.67 -1.34
N LYS A 30 14.96 18.51 -1.95
CA LYS A 30 14.02 19.60 -2.26
C LYS A 30 13.34 20.24 -1.03
N ASN A 31 13.55 19.68 0.17
CA ASN A 31 13.06 20.19 1.45
C ASN A 31 14.23 20.38 2.44
N ASP A 32 15.41 20.73 1.92
CA ASP A 32 16.61 21.10 2.67
C ASP A 32 17.05 20.10 3.76
N VAL A 33 16.83 18.80 3.54
CA VAL A 33 17.31 17.75 4.45
C VAL A 33 18.79 17.49 4.18
N ALA A 34 19.63 17.73 5.19
CA ALA A 34 21.05 17.41 5.13
C ALA A 34 21.30 15.90 5.30
N CYS A 35 22.36 15.36 4.67
CA CYS A 35 22.76 13.96 4.83
C CYS A 35 22.96 13.60 6.32
N ILE A 36 23.55 14.52 7.10
CA ILE A 36 23.79 14.36 8.53
C ILE A 36 22.53 14.41 9.41
N SER A 37 21.35 14.73 8.86
CA SER A 37 20.08 14.61 9.57
C SER A 37 19.61 13.15 9.69
N CYS A 38 20.13 12.26 8.83
CA CYS A 38 19.81 10.82 8.82
C CYS A 38 21.03 9.91 9.01
N HIS A 39 22.25 10.42 8.79
CA HIS A 39 23.51 9.67 8.91
C HIS A 39 24.42 10.27 10.00
N ASN A 40 25.13 9.41 10.73
CA ASN A 40 26.16 9.82 11.68
C ASN A 40 27.45 9.07 11.37
N VAL A 41 28.55 9.81 11.13
CA VAL A 41 29.88 9.29 10.79
C VAL A 41 30.81 9.13 12.00
N HIS A 42 30.37 9.58 13.18
CA HIS A 42 31.13 9.56 14.44
C HIS A 42 30.42 8.77 15.56
N GLY A 43 29.46 7.90 15.24
CA GLY A 43 28.59 7.31 16.26
C GLY A 43 27.96 5.95 15.93
N LYS A 44 27.16 5.47 16.87
CA LYS A 44 26.48 4.16 16.83
C LYS A 44 25.49 4.07 15.66
N LYS A 45 25.32 2.86 15.11
CA LYS A 45 24.34 2.56 14.04
C LYS A 45 22.97 3.16 14.38
N ILE A 46 22.49 4.03 13.50
CA ILE A 46 21.18 4.66 13.57
C ILE A 46 20.09 3.63 13.26
N LYS A 47 18.98 3.68 14.00
CA LYS A 47 17.79 2.87 13.71
C LYS A 47 16.89 3.62 12.74
N GLN A 48 16.55 2.97 11.63
CA GLN A 48 15.82 3.62 10.53
C GLN A 48 14.40 4.06 10.92
N VAL A 49 13.65 3.23 11.66
CA VAL A 49 12.26 3.53 12.01
C VAL A 49 12.19 4.81 12.85
N GLU A 50 12.99 4.93 13.90
CA GLU A 50 13.06 6.14 14.73
C GLU A 50 13.51 7.39 13.93
N THR A 51 14.45 7.27 12.99
CA THR A 51 14.87 8.38 12.13
C THR A 51 13.75 8.85 11.19
N CYS A 52 13.16 7.94 10.41
CA CYS A 52 12.08 8.29 9.48
C CYS A 52 10.86 8.84 10.24
N THR A 53 10.47 8.19 11.34
CA THR A 53 9.28 8.58 12.12
C THR A 53 9.48 9.79 13.03
N GLY A 54 10.68 10.35 13.14
CA GLY A 54 10.92 11.67 13.75
C GLY A 54 10.22 12.79 12.98
N CYS A 55 10.26 12.71 11.65
CA CYS A 55 9.57 13.64 10.74
C CYS A 55 8.22 13.09 10.28
N HIS A 56 8.16 11.84 9.80
CA HIS A 56 6.95 11.19 9.28
C HIS A 56 6.07 10.64 10.42
N LYS A 57 5.44 11.57 11.16
CA LYS A 57 4.59 11.29 12.34
C LYS A 57 3.26 10.64 11.97
N ASP A 58 2.77 10.89 10.77
CA ASP A 58 1.63 10.22 10.13
C ASP A 58 1.94 8.73 9.86
N ILE A 59 3.12 8.44 9.29
CA ILE A 59 3.59 7.06 9.07
C ILE A 59 3.85 6.38 10.42
N LYS A 60 4.39 7.11 11.42
CA LYS A 60 4.55 6.61 12.79
C LYS A 60 3.24 6.12 13.40
N ARG A 61 2.16 6.90 13.24
CA ARG A 61 0.81 6.54 13.67
C ARG A 61 0.32 5.29 12.92
N ASP A 62 0.59 5.19 11.63
CA ASP A 62 -0.01 4.15 10.78
C ASP A 62 0.67 2.78 10.93
N ILE A 63 2.01 2.73 11.05
CA ILE A 63 2.74 1.48 11.37
C ILE A 63 2.47 0.94 12.79
N ASN A 64 1.70 1.67 13.62
CA ASN A 64 1.24 1.24 14.95
C ASN A 64 -0.27 0.94 14.99
N ARG A 65 -0.97 0.86 13.85
CA ARG A 65 -2.39 0.45 13.77
C ARG A 65 -2.54 -1.07 13.84
N ALA A 66 -3.76 -1.56 14.06
CA ALA A 66 -4.05 -3.00 14.19
C ALA A 66 -3.67 -3.84 12.94
N SER A 67 -3.66 -3.27 11.75
CA SER A 67 -3.06 -3.88 10.55
C SER A 67 -1.98 -2.97 9.99
N HIS A 68 -0.74 -3.44 9.92
CA HIS A 68 0.42 -2.74 9.33
C HIS A 68 1.29 -3.75 8.57
N HIS A 69 2.18 -3.28 7.68
CA HIS A 69 3.32 -4.09 7.26
C HIS A 69 4.28 -4.24 8.45
N PRO A 70 4.98 -5.38 8.61
CA PRO A 70 5.66 -5.74 9.87
C PRO A 70 7.00 -5.00 10.06
N ILE A 71 6.90 -3.68 10.21
CA ILE A 71 8.01 -2.72 10.29
C ILE A 71 8.44 -2.51 11.75
N VAL A 72 7.49 -2.50 12.68
CA VAL A 72 7.80 -2.35 14.12
C VAL A 72 8.39 -3.64 14.71
N GLU A 73 8.04 -4.80 14.15
CA GLU A 73 8.66 -6.10 14.43
C GLU A 73 9.96 -6.32 13.64
N GLY A 74 10.40 -5.35 12.84
CA GLY A 74 11.69 -5.34 12.14
C GLY A 74 11.84 -6.34 10.99
N LYS A 75 10.75 -6.96 10.53
CA LYS A 75 10.76 -7.94 9.41
C LYS A 75 10.84 -7.26 8.04
N VAL A 76 10.32 -6.03 7.93
CA VAL A 76 10.38 -5.16 6.76
C VAL A 76 10.91 -3.79 7.18
N LYS A 77 11.64 -3.10 6.31
CA LYS A 77 12.26 -1.79 6.55
C LYS A 77 11.73 -0.74 5.59
N CYS A 78 11.77 0.53 6.00
CA CYS A 78 11.40 1.66 5.14
C CYS A 78 12.24 1.68 3.84
N SER A 79 13.52 1.29 3.91
CA SER A 79 14.42 1.16 2.75
C SER A 79 14.18 -0.05 1.84
N ASP A 80 13.29 -0.97 2.21
CA ASP A 80 12.92 -2.07 1.34
C ASP A 80 11.97 -1.54 0.26
N CYS A 81 10.99 -0.73 0.67
CA CYS A 81 10.04 -0.04 -0.20
C CYS A 81 10.56 1.26 -0.83
N HIS A 82 11.24 2.14 -0.08
CA HIS A 82 11.60 3.50 -0.51
C HIS A 82 13.11 3.70 -0.64
N ASN A 83 13.53 4.60 -1.54
CA ASN A 83 14.87 5.18 -1.50
C ASN A 83 14.78 6.59 -0.90
N PRO A 84 15.29 6.84 0.32
CA PRO A 84 15.27 8.19 0.91
C PRO A 84 16.13 9.20 0.12
N HIS A 85 16.97 8.72 -0.81
CA HIS A 85 17.74 9.56 -1.72
C HIS A 85 17.00 9.91 -3.02
N GLY A 86 15.73 9.51 -3.18
CA GLY A 86 14.92 9.78 -4.37
C GLY A 86 14.87 8.65 -5.39
N THR A 87 13.78 8.62 -6.17
CA THR A 87 13.60 7.83 -7.39
C THR A 87 12.81 8.67 -8.40
N LEU A 88 12.56 8.14 -9.60
CA LEU A 88 11.69 8.78 -10.61
C LEU A 88 10.18 8.62 -10.29
N SER A 89 9.83 7.69 -9.40
CA SER A 89 8.45 7.28 -9.11
C SER A 89 7.87 7.99 -7.87
N HIS A 90 6.54 8.08 -7.82
CA HIS A 90 5.84 8.76 -6.74
C HIS A 90 6.16 8.14 -5.36
N GLY A 91 6.23 8.96 -4.32
CA GLY A 91 6.59 8.50 -2.97
C GLY A 91 8.04 8.02 -2.82
N MET A 92 8.90 8.22 -3.81
CA MET A 92 10.30 7.74 -3.84
C MET A 92 10.43 6.21 -3.68
N ILE A 93 9.49 5.44 -4.25
CA ILE A 93 9.48 3.97 -4.18
C ILE A 93 10.56 3.33 -5.05
N LYS A 94 11.09 2.17 -4.63
CA LYS A 94 12.17 1.42 -5.30
C LYS A 94 11.69 0.55 -6.47
N ALA A 95 10.69 1.02 -7.20
CA ALA A 95 10.20 0.43 -8.44
C ALA A 95 9.64 1.55 -9.34
N GLU A 96 9.28 1.20 -10.57
CA GLU A 96 8.68 2.14 -11.55
C GLU A 96 7.26 2.57 -11.14
N ASN A 97 6.50 1.68 -10.51
CA ASN A 97 5.15 1.93 -9.98
C ASN A 97 4.87 1.06 -8.74
N THR A 98 3.75 1.32 -8.05
CA THR A 98 3.37 0.60 -6.82
C THR A 98 3.27 -0.90 -7.04
N ASN A 99 2.58 -1.34 -8.10
CA ASN A 99 2.29 -2.74 -8.34
C ASN A 99 3.58 -3.56 -8.55
N GLN A 100 4.54 -3.04 -9.32
CA GLN A 100 5.85 -3.69 -9.47
C GLN A 100 6.64 -3.75 -8.15
N LEU A 101 6.51 -2.76 -7.26
CA LEU A 101 7.09 -2.88 -5.91
C LEU A 101 6.38 -3.98 -5.10
N CYS A 102 5.05 -4.00 -5.08
CA CYS A 102 4.27 -5.01 -4.36
C CYS A 102 4.61 -6.44 -4.84
N TYR A 103 4.78 -6.65 -6.14
CA TYR A 103 5.14 -7.95 -6.72
C TYR A 103 6.55 -8.45 -6.36
N THR A 104 7.42 -7.63 -5.75
CA THR A 104 8.72 -8.11 -5.21
C THR A 104 8.55 -9.07 -4.04
N CYS A 105 7.43 -8.98 -3.30
CA CYS A 105 7.08 -9.87 -2.19
C CYS A 105 5.77 -10.64 -2.46
N HIS A 106 4.78 -9.99 -3.11
CA HIS A 106 3.47 -10.54 -3.43
C HIS A 106 3.40 -11.01 -4.88
N ALA A 107 4.36 -11.82 -5.30
CA ALA A 107 4.40 -12.40 -6.65
C ALA A 107 3.16 -13.27 -6.96
N ASP A 108 2.49 -13.79 -5.93
CA ASP A 108 1.22 -14.53 -6.02
C ASP A 108 0.00 -13.65 -6.35
N LYS A 109 0.20 -12.34 -6.50
CA LYS A 109 -0.78 -11.33 -6.92
C LYS A 109 -0.49 -10.76 -8.31
N ARG A 110 0.61 -11.19 -8.94
CA ARG A 110 1.03 -10.71 -10.25
C ARG A 110 0.26 -11.44 -11.36
N GLY A 111 -0.48 -10.67 -12.15
CA GLY A 111 -1.12 -11.16 -13.38
C GLY A 111 -0.13 -11.45 -14.54
N PRO A 112 -0.64 -11.78 -15.73
CA PRO A 112 -2.06 -11.71 -16.09
C PRO A 112 -2.90 -12.84 -15.49
N TYR A 113 -4.17 -12.54 -15.20
CA TYR A 113 -5.18 -13.55 -14.88
C TYR A 113 -6.19 -13.73 -16.03
N VAL A 114 -6.89 -14.87 -16.07
CA VAL A 114 -8.01 -15.07 -17.02
C VAL A 114 -9.20 -14.18 -16.65
N TRP A 115 -9.43 -13.98 -15.35
CA TRP A 115 -10.40 -13.02 -14.83
C TRP A 115 -9.66 -12.05 -13.92
N GLU A 116 -9.46 -10.83 -14.39
CA GLU A 116 -8.76 -9.75 -13.69
C GLU A 116 -9.78 -8.88 -12.93
N HIS A 117 -9.38 -8.30 -11.79
CA HIS A 117 -10.18 -7.34 -11.04
C HIS A 117 -9.57 -5.95 -11.28
N PRO A 118 -10.11 -5.08 -12.15
CA PRO A 118 -9.33 -3.99 -12.75
C PRO A 118 -8.58 -3.07 -11.77
N PRO A 119 -9.17 -2.63 -10.64
CA PRO A 119 -8.43 -1.89 -9.60
C PRO A 119 -7.13 -2.54 -9.06
N VAL A 120 -6.97 -3.86 -9.19
CA VAL A 120 -5.77 -4.60 -8.76
C VAL A 120 -4.68 -4.58 -9.86
N GLU A 121 -5.07 -4.51 -11.13
CA GLU A 121 -4.12 -4.26 -12.23
C GLU A 121 -3.66 -2.80 -12.24
N GLU A 122 -4.57 -1.87 -11.97
CA GLU A 122 -4.35 -0.41 -11.93
C GLU A 122 -3.39 0.02 -10.80
N ASP A 123 -3.80 -0.07 -9.53
CA ASP A 123 -2.95 0.24 -8.37
C ASP A 123 -3.47 -0.42 -7.09
N CYS A 124 -2.62 -1.25 -6.45
CA CYS A 124 -2.86 -1.84 -5.13
C CYS A 124 -3.28 -0.78 -4.07
N LEU A 125 -2.84 0.47 -4.21
CA LEU A 125 -3.23 1.59 -3.33
C LEU A 125 -4.68 2.03 -3.49
N ILE A 126 -5.46 1.54 -4.47
CA ILE A 126 -6.90 1.82 -4.56
C ILE A 126 -7.59 1.25 -3.31
N CYS A 127 -7.35 -0.02 -2.98
CA CYS A 127 -7.94 -0.67 -1.80
C CYS A 127 -7.05 -0.61 -0.55
N HIS A 128 -5.71 -0.60 -0.66
CA HIS A 128 -4.80 -0.75 0.49
C HIS A 128 -4.13 0.55 0.97
N GLY A 129 -4.17 0.78 2.28
CA GLY A 129 -3.36 1.78 2.98
C GLY A 129 -2.07 1.14 3.52
N ILE A 130 -1.06 1.00 2.66
CA ILE A 130 0.11 0.12 2.86
C ILE A 130 0.92 0.33 4.16
N HIS A 131 0.96 1.54 4.73
CA HIS A 131 1.69 1.78 5.99
C HIS A 131 0.93 1.24 7.21
N GLY A 132 -0.41 1.25 7.16
CA GLY A 132 -1.28 0.60 8.13
C GLY A 132 -2.67 1.20 8.20
N THR A 133 -3.66 0.37 8.53
CA THR A 133 -5.08 0.75 8.61
C THR A 133 -5.76 0.15 9.84
N ARG A 134 -6.98 0.62 10.14
CA ARG A 134 -7.82 0.06 11.21
C ARG A 134 -8.52 -1.23 10.79
N SER A 135 -8.70 -1.43 9.49
CA SER A 135 -9.31 -2.62 8.90
C SER A 135 -8.30 -3.77 8.82
N ALA A 136 -8.79 -5.01 8.73
CA ALA A 136 -7.93 -6.14 8.45
C ALA A 136 -7.26 -6.03 7.07
N LYS A 137 -6.10 -6.69 6.91
CA LYS A 137 -5.39 -6.83 5.62
C LYS A 137 -5.09 -5.50 4.92
N LEU A 138 -4.75 -4.46 5.68
CA LEU A 138 -4.37 -3.13 5.18
C LEU A 138 -5.44 -2.41 4.35
N MET A 139 -6.70 -2.87 4.33
CA MET A 139 -7.76 -2.20 3.55
C MET A 139 -8.03 -0.79 4.11
N LYS A 140 -8.23 0.22 3.26
CA LYS A 140 -8.57 1.60 3.68
C LYS A 140 -9.86 1.62 4.50
N GLU A 141 -10.89 1.04 3.91
CA GLU A 141 -12.24 0.82 4.44
C GLU A 141 -12.36 -0.61 5.00
N LYS A 142 -13.47 -0.92 5.67
CA LYS A 142 -13.82 -2.31 6.03
C LYS A 142 -14.63 -2.95 4.90
N THR A 143 -14.65 -4.27 4.78
CA THR A 143 -15.77 -4.95 4.10
C THR A 143 -17.04 -4.73 4.95
N PRO A 144 -18.19 -4.30 4.40
CA PRO A 144 -18.54 -4.23 2.97
C PRO A 144 -18.08 -2.97 2.24
N ASN A 145 -17.93 -1.85 2.95
CA ASN A 145 -17.72 -0.51 2.40
C ASN A 145 -16.75 -0.48 1.22
N VAL A 146 -15.55 -1.06 1.39
CA VAL A 146 -14.48 -1.11 0.36
C VAL A 146 -14.88 -1.78 -0.96
N CYS A 147 -15.95 -2.58 -0.94
CA CYS A 147 -16.57 -3.16 -2.14
C CYS A 147 -17.68 -2.25 -2.67
N GLN A 148 -18.47 -1.64 -1.78
CA GLN A 148 -19.61 -0.78 -2.13
C GLN A 148 -19.18 0.60 -2.69
N ASP A 149 -17.93 1.01 -2.44
CA ASP A 149 -17.27 2.16 -3.09
C ASP A 149 -17.26 2.06 -4.64
N CYS A 150 -17.43 0.85 -5.21
CA CYS A 150 -17.50 0.60 -6.66
C CYS A 150 -18.61 -0.37 -7.09
N HIS A 151 -19.13 -1.20 -6.18
CA HIS A 151 -20.23 -2.14 -6.43
C HIS A 151 -21.54 -1.64 -5.77
N ASP A 152 -22.01 -0.50 -6.23
CA ASP A 152 -23.27 0.16 -5.83
C ASP A 152 -24.51 -0.40 -6.54
N TRP A 153 -24.32 -1.24 -7.57
CA TRP A 153 -25.39 -1.73 -8.45
C TRP A 153 -26.48 -2.52 -7.72
N GLN A 154 -27.68 -2.50 -8.30
CA GLN A 154 -28.90 -3.17 -7.85
C GLN A 154 -28.70 -4.61 -7.32
N ARG A 155 -29.60 -5.00 -6.41
CA ARG A 155 -29.56 -6.23 -5.58
C ARG A 155 -28.56 -6.10 -4.43
N HIS A 156 -27.94 -7.22 -4.04
CA HIS A 156 -27.14 -7.35 -2.83
C HIS A 156 -25.82 -6.55 -2.78
N PRO A 157 -25.22 -6.05 -3.89
CA PRO A 157 -24.07 -5.15 -3.81
C PRO A 157 -24.45 -3.76 -3.28
N GLY A 158 -25.40 -3.07 -3.92
CA GLY A 158 -25.98 -1.80 -3.47
C GLY A 158 -26.95 -1.89 -2.28
N THR A 159 -26.95 -3.01 -1.53
CA THR A 159 -27.80 -3.15 -0.34
C THR A 159 -27.09 -2.58 0.90
N ILE A 160 -27.79 -1.72 1.64
CA ILE A 160 -27.25 -1.12 2.87
C ILE A 160 -27.40 -2.11 4.05
N TYR A 161 -26.31 -2.79 4.46
CA TYR A 161 -26.25 -3.55 5.72
C TYR A 161 -26.37 -2.60 6.93
N ASP A 162 -27.59 -2.25 7.35
CA ASP A 162 -27.85 -1.44 8.55
C ASP A 162 -27.67 -2.25 9.86
N ALA A 163 -28.00 -1.64 11.01
CA ALA A 163 -27.91 -2.33 12.31
C ALA A 163 -28.77 -3.60 12.42
N LYS A 164 -29.86 -3.73 11.64
CA LYS A 164 -30.71 -4.93 11.60
C LYS A 164 -30.03 -6.10 10.89
N ALA A 165 -29.12 -5.81 9.96
CA ALA A 165 -28.28 -6.80 9.31
C ALA A 165 -27.11 -7.31 10.19
N GLY A 166 -26.90 -6.67 11.34
CA GLY A 166 -25.95 -7.08 12.38
C GLY A 166 -26.13 -8.52 12.85
N PHE A 167 -25.09 -9.12 13.41
CA PHE A 167 -25.13 -10.49 13.95
C PHE A 167 -26.21 -10.66 15.04
N THR A 168 -26.46 -9.62 15.83
CA THR A 168 -27.52 -9.53 16.84
C THR A 168 -28.72 -8.67 16.38
N GLY A 169 -28.85 -8.42 15.08
CA GLY A 169 -29.93 -7.62 14.51
C GLY A 169 -31.20 -8.43 14.24
N SER A 170 -32.28 -7.75 13.86
CA SER A 170 -33.58 -8.41 13.57
C SER A 170 -33.61 -9.18 12.25
N SER A 171 -32.59 -9.04 11.40
CA SER A 171 -32.48 -9.72 10.09
C SER A 171 -31.02 -9.98 9.74
N PRO A 172 -30.28 -10.79 10.53
CA PRO A 172 -28.83 -10.94 10.38
C PRO A 172 -28.45 -11.43 8.99
N SER A 173 -27.59 -10.67 8.31
CA SER A 173 -27.24 -10.95 6.91
C SER A 173 -25.76 -11.20 6.72
N ASN A 174 -25.41 -12.25 5.99
CA ASN A 174 -24.02 -12.49 5.61
C ASN A 174 -23.44 -11.39 4.69
N ARG A 175 -24.24 -10.44 4.14
CA ARG A 175 -23.75 -9.21 3.40
C ARG A 175 -24.44 -7.69 3.88
N PHE A 176 -24.04 -8.07 5.20
CA PHE A 176 -23.21 -7.53 6.35
C PHE A 176 -22.02 -8.36 6.93
N TYR A 177 -22.18 -9.61 7.43
CA TYR A 177 -21.26 -10.16 8.48
C TYR A 177 -20.21 -11.21 8.05
N GLY A 178 -19.28 -11.52 8.97
CA GLY A 178 -18.25 -12.56 8.79
C GLY A 178 -17.11 -12.08 7.90
N ARG A 179 -16.78 -12.82 6.83
CA ARG A 179 -15.95 -12.29 5.73
C ARG A 179 -16.77 -11.46 4.72
N ASN A 180 -18.05 -11.20 5.00
CA ASN A 180 -19.01 -10.44 4.19
C ASN A 180 -18.98 -10.87 2.70
N CYS A 181 -18.66 -9.98 1.77
CA CYS A 181 -18.57 -10.23 0.34
C CYS A 181 -17.69 -11.47 0.05
N LEU A 182 -16.59 -11.60 0.80
CA LEU A 182 -15.57 -12.63 0.64
C LEU A 182 -15.99 -14.00 1.22
N ASN A 183 -17.21 -14.13 1.77
CA ASN A 183 -17.83 -15.43 2.02
C ASN A 183 -18.16 -16.15 0.69
N CYS A 184 -18.39 -15.39 -0.40
CA CYS A 184 -18.70 -15.91 -1.73
C CYS A 184 -17.66 -15.48 -2.78
N HIS A 185 -17.29 -14.19 -2.78
CA HIS A 185 -16.30 -13.61 -3.68
C HIS A 185 -14.89 -13.73 -3.07
N SER A 186 -14.35 -14.94 -3.01
CA SER A 186 -13.01 -15.20 -2.44
C SER A 186 -11.86 -14.69 -3.32
N THR A 187 -12.06 -14.65 -4.64
CA THR A 187 -11.03 -14.42 -5.67
C THR A 187 -10.90 -12.94 -6.09
N ILE A 188 -10.89 -12.01 -5.12
CA ILE A 188 -10.91 -10.55 -5.40
C ILE A 188 -9.64 -9.99 -6.06
N HIS A 189 -8.54 -10.73 -6.10
CA HIS A 189 -7.30 -10.29 -6.76
C HIS A 189 -7.19 -10.78 -8.21
N GLY A 190 -8.27 -11.35 -8.76
CA GLY A 190 -8.26 -12.07 -10.03
C GLY A 190 -7.87 -13.55 -9.88
N GLY A 191 -8.08 -14.33 -10.94
CA GLY A 191 -7.77 -15.76 -10.94
C GLY A 191 -8.02 -16.49 -12.26
N ASN A 192 -7.45 -17.70 -12.37
CA ASN A 192 -7.38 -18.50 -13.60
C ASN A 192 -8.39 -19.66 -13.65
N ALA A 193 -9.57 -19.46 -13.06
CA ALA A 193 -10.64 -20.45 -13.14
C ALA A 193 -11.20 -20.53 -14.58
N PRO A 194 -11.52 -21.73 -15.11
CA PRO A 194 -12.05 -21.88 -16.48
C PRO A 194 -13.45 -21.28 -16.65
N VAL A 195 -14.16 -21.03 -15.54
CA VAL A 195 -15.40 -20.26 -15.49
C VAL A 195 -15.18 -19.03 -14.60
N ASN A 196 -15.72 -17.88 -15.01
CA ASN A 196 -15.69 -16.67 -14.18
C ASN A 196 -16.48 -16.90 -12.88
N PRO A 197 -15.87 -16.78 -11.68
CA PRO A 197 -16.57 -16.97 -10.40
C PRO A 197 -17.76 -16.01 -10.18
N ALA A 198 -17.83 -14.88 -10.90
CA ALA A 198 -18.94 -13.94 -10.83
C ALA A 198 -20.12 -14.30 -11.76
N ASN A 199 -19.94 -15.17 -12.77
CA ASN A 199 -20.96 -15.43 -13.82
C ASN A 199 -22.19 -16.24 -13.35
N GLY A 200 -22.38 -16.43 -12.05
CA GLY A 200 -23.68 -16.83 -11.50
C GLY A 200 -24.72 -15.71 -11.57
N TYR A 201 -24.32 -14.45 -11.32
CA TYR A 201 -25.24 -13.30 -11.31
C TYR A 201 -24.56 -11.96 -11.64
N ASN A 202 -24.96 -11.37 -12.77
CA ASN A 202 -24.81 -9.94 -13.10
C ASN A 202 -23.48 -9.23 -12.77
N SER A 203 -22.49 -9.38 -13.66
CA SER A 203 -21.74 -8.21 -14.15
C SER A 203 -21.91 -8.15 -15.67
N GLY A 204 -22.87 -7.35 -16.14
CA GLY A 204 -23.30 -7.26 -17.55
C GLY A 204 -22.30 -6.60 -18.52
N LYS A 205 -21.00 -6.68 -18.20
CA LYS A 205 -19.88 -6.37 -19.08
C LYS A 205 -18.87 -7.50 -18.94
N ALA A 206 -18.70 -8.28 -20.00
CA ALA A 206 -17.42 -8.89 -20.23
C ALA A 206 -16.44 -7.74 -20.48
N PHE A 207 -15.47 -7.55 -19.58
CA PHE A 207 -14.31 -6.70 -19.87
C PHE A 207 -13.39 -7.45 -20.82
N VAL A 208 -13.84 -7.53 -22.07
CA VAL A 208 -12.98 -7.78 -23.22
C VAL A 208 -12.05 -6.57 -23.34
N ARG A 209 -10.79 -6.82 -23.67
CA ARG A 209 -9.77 -5.79 -23.91
C ARG A 209 -10.05 -5.01 -25.20
#